data_AF-Q48900-F1
#
_entry.id   AF-Q48900-F1
#
_cell.length_a   1.000
_cell.length_b   1.000
_cell.length_c   1.000
_cell.angle_alpha   90.00
_cell.angle_beta   90.00
_cell.angle_gamma   90.00
#
_symmetry.space_group_name_H-M   'P 1'
#
loop_
_entity.id
_entity.type
_entity.pdbx_description
1 polymer ?
#
loop_
_entity_poly.entity_id
_entity_poly.type
_entity_poly.pdbx_seq_one_letter_code
_entity_poly.pdbx_strand_id
1 'polypeptide(L)'
;PTITNDGVSIAKEIELEDPYEKIGAELVKEVAKKTDDVAGDGTTTATVLAQALVREGLRNVAAGANPLGLKRGIEKAVEKVTETLLKSAKEVETKDQIAATAAISAGDQSIGDLIAEAMDKVGNEGVITVEESNTFGLQLELTEGMRFDKG
;
A
#
# COMPACT_ATOMS: atom_id res chain seq x y z
N PRO A 1 21.34 -10.56 -4.13
CA PRO A 1 20.47 -10.00 -3.06
C PRO A 1 19.37 -9.17 -3.72
N THR A 2 18.17 -9.13 -3.13
CA THR A 2 17.08 -8.28 -3.62
C THR A 2 17.26 -6.88 -3.02
N ILE A 3 17.35 -5.86 -3.88
CA ILE A 3 17.35 -4.44 -3.46
C ILE A 3 15.94 -3.94 -3.71
N THR A 4 15.22 -3.59 -2.64
CA THR A 4 13.84 -3.12 -2.76
C THR A 4 13.53 -2.11 -1.67
N ASN A 5 12.66 -1.15 -1.99
CA ASN A 5 12.04 -0.24 -1.05
C ASN A 5 10.61 -0.67 -0.68
N ASP A 6 10.16 -1.81 -1.21
CA ASP A 6 8.83 -2.34 -0.95
C ASP A 6 8.77 -3.03 0.43
N GLY A 7 7.86 -2.53 1.28
CA GLY A 7 7.67 -3.00 2.64
C GLY A 7 7.24 -4.46 2.72
N VAL A 8 6.39 -4.96 1.81
CA VAL A 8 5.92 -6.35 1.90
C VAL A 8 6.99 -7.35 1.49
N SER A 9 7.80 -7.01 0.47
CA SER A 9 8.97 -7.80 0.09
C SER A 9 9.99 -7.90 1.22
N ILE A 10 10.27 -6.80 1.91
CA ILE A 10 11.16 -6.80 3.08
C ILE A 10 10.53 -7.62 4.21
N ALA A 11 9.24 -7.39 4.51
CA ALA A 11 8.54 -8.06 5.60
C ALA A 11 8.54 -9.59 5.44
N LYS A 12 8.38 -10.10 4.21
CA LYS A 12 8.39 -11.55 3.92
C LYS A 12 9.71 -12.24 4.30
N GLU A 13 10.84 -11.55 4.14
CA GLU A 13 12.19 -12.10 4.41
C GLU A 13 12.57 -12.08 5.90
N ILE A 14 11.82 -11.38 6.76
CA ILE A 14 12.12 -11.31 8.20
C ILE A 14 11.82 -12.65 8.86
N GLU A 15 12.83 -13.32 9.40
CA GLU A 15 12.67 -14.57 10.15
C GLU A 15 13.39 -14.43 11.49
N LEU A 16 12.70 -14.78 12.58
CA LEU A 16 13.20 -14.60 13.94
C LEU A 16 13.38 -15.97 14.61
N GLU A 17 14.51 -16.15 15.30
CA GLU A 17 14.84 -17.42 15.95
C GLU A 17 13.95 -17.70 17.16
N ASP A 18 13.61 -16.67 17.95
CA ASP A 18 12.73 -16.82 19.11
C ASP A 18 11.28 -17.07 18.65
N PRO A 19 10.63 -18.17 19.11
CA PRO A 19 9.28 -18.51 18.68
C PRO A 19 8.21 -17.46 19.03
N TYR A 20 8.36 -16.73 20.14
CA TYR A 20 7.38 -15.73 20.57
C TYR A 20 7.52 -14.44 19.75
N GLU A 21 8.76 -14.00 19.51
CA GLU A 21 9.04 -12.87 18.63
C GLU A 21 8.62 -13.16 17.20
N LYS A 22 8.86 -14.38 16.71
CA LYS A 22 8.42 -14.84 15.39
C LYS A 22 6.91 -14.69 15.21
N ILE A 23 6.10 -15.11 16.18
CA ILE A 23 4.64 -14.94 16.11
C ILE A 23 4.27 -13.47 15.95
N GLY A 24 4.91 -12.57 16.71
CA GLY A 24 4.69 -11.12 16.60
C GLY A 24 5.06 -10.59 15.22
N ALA A 25 6.19 -11.03 14.66
CA ALA A 25 6.62 -10.66 13.31
C ALA A 25 5.62 -11.14 12.25
N GLU A 26 5.18 -12.41 12.29
CA GLU A 26 4.19 -12.96 11.37
C GLU A 26 2.85 -12.20 11.40
N LEU A 27 2.39 -11.77 12.58
CA LEU A 27 1.18 -10.94 12.69
C LEU A 27 1.34 -9.59 12.00
N VAL A 28 2.52 -8.97 12.08
CA VAL A 28 2.80 -7.70 11.39
C VAL A 28 2.99 -7.90 9.89
N LYS A 29 3.58 -9.01 9.46
CA LYS A 29 3.65 -9.39 8.02
C LYS A 29 2.26 -9.51 7.41
N GLU A 30 1.30 -10.09 8.15
CA GLU A 30 -0.08 -10.19 7.68
C GLU A 30 -0.74 -8.82 7.50
N VAL A 31 -0.40 -7.83 8.34
CA VAL A 31 -0.84 -6.43 8.12
C VAL A 31 -0.31 -5.89 6.79
N ALA A 32 0.99 -6.03 6.54
CA ALA A 32 1.61 -5.55 5.30
C ALA A 32 1.03 -6.26 4.07
N LYS A 33 0.93 -7.59 4.10
CA LYS A 33 0.37 -8.40 3.03
C LYS A 33 -1.09 -8.05 2.74
N LYS A 34 -1.91 -7.87 3.79
CA LYS A 34 -3.32 -7.57 3.57
C LYS A 34 -3.54 -6.16 2.98
N THR A 35 -2.68 -5.21 3.31
CA THR A 35 -2.67 -3.89 2.67
C THR A 35 -2.27 -3.98 1.20
N ASP A 36 -1.23 -4.76 0.89
CA ASP A 36 -0.79 -5.02 -0.49
C ASP A 36 -1.91 -5.61 -1.35
N ASP A 37 -2.58 -6.65 -0.85
CA ASP A 37 -3.69 -7.32 -1.54
C ASP A 37 -4.87 -6.39 -1.89
N VAL A 38 -5.08 -5.32 -1.11
CA VAL A 38 -6.25 -4.42 -1.24
C VAL A 38 -5.91 -3.14 -2.00
N ALA A 39 -4.72 -2.58 -1.79
CA ALA A 39 -4.35 -1.27 -2.31
C ALA A 39 -3.13 -1.30 -3.26
N GLY A 40 -2.28 -2.33 -3.19
CA GLY A 40 -1.01 -2.41 -3.93
C GLY A 40 0.06 -1.39 -3.51
N ASP A 41 -0.22 -0.54 -2.51
CA ASP A 41 0.67 0.46 -1.95
C ASP A 41 0.34 0.68 -0.45
N GLY A 42 1.25 1.30 0.29
CA GLY A 42 1.04 1.68 1.70
C GLY A 42 1.43 0.59 2.71
N THR A 43 2.10 -0.47 2.28
CA THR A 43 2.55 -1.60 3.12
C THR A 43 3.45 -1.12 4.27
N THR A 44 4.37 -0.20 3.98
CA THR A 44 5.24 0.44 4.99
C THR A 44 4.43 1.26 6.00
N THR A 45 3.48 2.08 5.52
CA THR A 45 2.62 2.90 6.40
C THR A 45 1.78 2.03 7.33
N ALA A 46 1.18 0.95 6.80
CA ALA A 46 0.39 0.01 7.60
C ALA A 46 1.24 -0.67 8.69
N THR A 47 2.47 -1.05 8.35
CA THR A 47 3.44 -1.65 9.28
C THR A 47 3.78 -0.73 10.45
N VAL A 48 4.08 0.55 10.16
CA VAL A 48 4.40 1.56 11.18
C VAL A 48 3.19 1.85 12.08
N LEU A 49 1.99 1.96 11.50
CA LEU A 49 0.77 2.15 12.28
C LEU A 49 0.47 0.96 13.19
N ALA A 50 0.64 -0.27 12.70
CA ALA A 50 0.49 -1.47 13.51
C ALA A 50 1.47 -1.48 14.69
N GLN A 51 2.75 -1.16 14.44
CA GLN A 51 3.76 -1.04 15.49
C GLN A 51 3.35 -0.01 16.56
N ALA A 52 2.89 1.17 16.13
CA ALA A 52 2.46 2.23 17.04
C ALA A 52 1.26 1.82 17.90
N LEU A 53 0.23 1.20 17.29
CA LEU A 53 -0.97 0.71 17.98
C LEU A 53 -0.64 -0.41 18.97
N VAL A 54 0.22 -1.36 18.59
CA VAL A 54 0.65 -2.45 19.48
C VAL A 54 1.43 -1.89 20.66
N ARG A 55 2.41 -1.00 20.42
CA ARG A 55 3.24 -0.42 21.48
C ARG A 55 2.41 0.34 22.50
N GLU A 56 1.54 1.25 22.04
CA GLU A 56 0.71 2.05 22.94
C GLU A 56 -0.41 1.22 23.58
N GLY A 57 -0.98 0.26 22.85
CA GLY A 57 -1.96 -0.69 23.37
C GLY A 57 -1.39 -1.51 24.52
N LEU A 58 -0.22 -2.14 24.33
CA LEU A 58 0.45 -2.94 25.36
C LEU A 58 0.82 -2.10 26.59
N ARG A 59 1.25 -0.84 26.40
CA ARG A 59 1.50 0.09 27.50
C ARG A 59 0.26 0.33 28.36
N ASN A 60 -0.89 0.55 27.74
CA ASN A 60 -2.16 0.77 28.45
C ASN A 60 -2.66 -0.52 29.14
N VAL A 61 -2.49 -1.67 28.50
CA VAL A 61 -2.81 -2.97 29.12
C VAL A 61 -1.93 -3.24 30.35
N ALA A 62 -0.63 -2.95 30.27
CA ALA A 62 0.28 -3.06 31.42
C ALA A 62 -0.08 -2.12 32.58
N ALA A 63 -0.73 -0.98 32.27
CA ALA A 63 -1.28 -0.05 33.27
C ALA A 63 -2.64 -0.49 33.84
N GLY A 64 -3.16 -1.67 33.46
CA GLY A 64 -4.40 -2.24 33.97
C GLY A 64 -5.66 -1.95 33.14
N ALA A 65 -5.53 -1.33 31.97
CA ALA A 65 -6.67 -1.12 31.08
C ALA A 65 -7.21 -2.44 30.51
N ASN A 66 -8.53 -2.57 30.40
CA ASN A 66 -9.16 -3.74 29.79
C ASN A 66 -8.88 -3.79 28.27
N PRO A 67 -8.19 -4.83 27.74
CA PRO A 67 -7.88 -4.97 26.32
C PRO A 67 -9.12 -4.92 25.41
N LEU A 68 -10.24 -5.51 25.85
CA LEU A 68 -11.50 -5.49 25.09
C LEU A 68 -12.16 -4.10 25.06
N GLY A 69 -11.88 -3.27 26.07
CA GLY A 69 -12.27 -1.86 26.08
C GLY A 69 -11.45 -1.05 25.08
N LEU A 70 -10.13 -1.26 25.08
CA LEU A 70 -9.20 -0.63 24.13
C LEU A 70 -9.55 -0.98 22.69
N LYS A 71 -9.78 -2.27 22.38
CA LYS A 71 -10.18 -2.73 21.04
C LYS A 71 -11.42 -2.00 20.53
N ARG A 72 -12.49 -1.95 21.33
CA ARG A 72 -13.73 -1.23 20.98
C ARG A 72 -13.51 0.27 20.78
N GLY A 73 -12.59 0.88 21.55
CA GLY A 73 -12.21 2.27 21.39
C GLY A 73 -11.46 2.52 20.08
N ILE A 74 -10.51 1.64 19.75
CA ILE A 74 -9.75 1.69 18.49
C ILE A 74 -10.68 1.51 17.29
N GLU A 75 -11.61 0.55 17.31
CA GLU A 75 -12.58 0.34 16.23
C GLU A 75 -13.41 1.61 15.95
N LYS A 76 -13.97 2.22 16.99
CA LYS A 76 -14.71 3.50 16.86
C LYS A 76 -13.83 4.65 16.37
N ALA A 77 -12.57 4.72 16.82
CA ALA A 77 -11.65 5.75 16.38
C ALA A 77 -11.32 5.58 14.89
N VAL A 78 -11.06 4.35 14.44
CA VAL A 78 -10.80 4.01 13.03
C VAL A 78 -12.01 4.37 12.18
N GLU A 79 -13.23 3.98 12.57
CA GLU A 79 -14.47 4.37 11.86
C GLU A 79 -14.56 5.88 11.66
N LYS A 80 -14.29 6.66 12.72
CA LYS A 80 -14.38 8.12 12.66
C LYS A 80 -13.28 8.74 11.80
N VAL A 81 -12.06 8.21 11.88
CA VAL A 81 -10.93 8.63 11.04
C VAL A 81 -11.23 8.34 9.57
N THR A 82 -11.69 7.14 9.24
CA THR A 82 -12.05 6.76 7.86
C THR A 82 -13.17 7.66 7.32
N GLU A 83 -14.23 7.92 8.09
CA GLU A 83 -15.29 8.85 7.69
C GLU A 83 -14.71 10.25 7.37
N THR A 84 -13.78 10.72 8.18
CA THR A 84 -13.17 12.06 8.02
C THR A 84 -12.26 12.11 6.80
N LEU A 85 -11.44 11.07 6.59
CA LEU A 85 -10.57 10.94 5.42
C LEU A 85 -11.37 10.91 4.13
N LEU A 86 -12.44 10.11 4.07
CA LEU A 86 -13.33 10.03 2.90
C LEU A 86 -14.02 11.37 2.61
N LYS A 87 -14.45 12.10 3.64
CA LYS A 87 -15.03 13.45 3.46
C LYS A 87 -14.03 14.48 2.94
N SER A 88 -12.74 14.29 3.22
CA SER A 88 -11.67 15.17 2.75
C SER A 88 -11.02 14.71 1.43
N ALA A 89 -11.41 13.53 0.94
CA ALA A 89 -10.87 12.98 -0.29
C ALA A 89 -11.22 13.88 -1.48
N LYS A 90 -10.27 13.98 -2.41
CA LYS A 90 -10.44 14.73 -3.66
C LYS A 90 -10.41 13.74 -4.80
N GLU A 91 -11.36 13.88 -5.71
CA GLU A 91 -11.34 13.10 -6.95
C GLU A 91 -10.12 13.51 -7.80
N VAL A 92 -9.53 12.52 -8.46
CA VAL A 92 -8.41 12.69 -9.38
C VAL A 92 -9.00 12.77 -10.78
N GLU A 93 -9.07 13.96 -11.33
CA GLU A 93 -9.77 14.27 -12.59
C GLU A 93 -8.80 14.65 -13.71
N THR A 94 -7.62 15.17 -13.36
CA THR A 94 -6.67 15.69 -14.36
C THR A 94 -5.46 14.79 -14.53
N LYS A 95 -4.89 14.80 -15.74
CA LYS A 95 -3.62 14.13 -16.06
C LYS A 95 -2.51 14.52 -15.08
N ASP A 96 -2.43 15.80 -14.71
CA ASP A 96 -1.45 16.31 -13.75
C ASP A 96 -1.63 15.69 -12.35
N GLN A 97 -2.88 15.50 -11.90
CA GLN A 97 -3.17 14.85 -10.62
C GLN A 97 -2.83 13.35 -10.65
N ILE A 98 -3.08 12.66 -11.77
CA ILE A 98 -2.66 11.27 -11.97
C ILE A 98 -1.13 11.18 -11.93
N ALA A 99 -0.43 12.06 -12.67
CA ALA A 99 1.03 12.11 -12.71
C ALA A 99 1.61 12.34 -11.32
N ALA A 100 1.07 13.31 -10.57
CA ALA A 100 1.52 13.60 -9.21
C ALA A 100 1.30 12.40 -8.27
N THR A 101 0.15 11.74 -8.33
CA THR A 101 -0.17 10.58 -7.48
C THR A 101 0.76 9.40 -7.78
N ALA A 102 0.92 9.07 -9.06
CA ALA A 102 1.79 8.00 -9.52
C ALA A 102 3.28 8.29 -9.22
N ALA A 103 3.72 9.54 -9.40
CA ALA A 103 5.08 9.97 -9.07
C ALA A 103 5.38 9.83 -7.58
N ILE A 104 4.44 10.18 -6.70
CA ILE A 104 4.61 10.03 -5.24
C ILE A 104 4.72 8.55 -4.86
N SER A 105 3.87 7.69 -5.43
CA SER A 105 3.89 6.25 -5.14
C SER A 105 5.18 5.59 -5.64
N ALA A 106 5.63 5.93 -6.86
CA ALA A 106 6.86 5.40 -7.45
C ALA A 106 8.14 6.03 -6.88
N GLY A 107 8.07 7.23 -6.28
CA GLY A 107 9.23 8.04 -5.90
C GLY A 107 9.99 8.64 -7.09
N ASP A 108 9.40 8.65 -8.29
CA ASP A 108 10.02 9.13 -9.53
C ASP A 108 9.01 9.86 -10.42
N GLN A 109 9.31 11.12 -10.76
CA GLN A 109 8.44 11.96 -11.59
C GLN A 109 8.29 11.43 -13.01
N SER A 110 9.36 10.88 -13.60
CA SER A 110 9.32 10.35 -14.97
C SER A 110 8.40 9.14 -15.10
N ILE A 111 8.34 8.30 -14.06
CA ILE A 111 7.39 7.18 -13.98
C ILE A 111 5.96 7.71 -13.86
N GLY A 112 5.74 8.71 -13.00
CA GLY A 112 4.42 9.33 -12.84
C GLY A 112 3.89 9.94 -14.13
N ASP A 113 4.74 10.68 -14.86
CA ASP A 113 4.39 11.30 -16.14
C ASP A 113 4.03 10.24 -17.20
N LEU A 114 4.81 9.14 -17.26
CA LEU A 114 4.57 8.03 -18.19
C LEU A 114 3.26 7.31 -17.88
N ILE A 115 2.97 7.05 -16.60
CA ILE A 115 1.71 6.44 -16.16
C ILE A 115 0.52 7.34 -16.53
N ALA A 116 0.65 8.65 -16.31
CA ALA A 116 -0.39 9.60 -16.68
C ALA A 116 -0.60 9.65 -18.20
N GLU A 117 0.46 9.57 -19.01
CA GLU A 117 0.35 9.45 -20.46
C GLU A 117 -0.31 8.13 -20.89
N ALA A 118 0.03 7.03 -20.23
CA ALA A 118 -0.59 5.73 -20.49
C ALA A 118 -2.10 5.77 -20.21
N MET A 119 -2.49 6.24 -19.01
CA MET A 119 -3.89 6.38 -18.58
C MET A 119 -4.70 7.28 -19.52
N ASP A 120 -4.11 8.39 -19.97
CA ASP A 120 -4.73 9.32 -20.91
C ASP A 120 -5.00 8.67 -22.29
N LYS A 121 -4.13 7.75 -22.74
CA LYS A 121 -4.31 7.01 -24.01
C LYS A 121 -5.32 5.87 -23.92
N VAL A 122 -5.37 5.14 -22.80
CA VAL A 122 -6.23 3.95 -22.65
C VAL A 122 -7.59 4.26 -22.01
N GLY A 123 -7.73 5.43 -21.37
CA GLY A 123 -8.90 5.80 -20.59
C GLY A 123 -8.99 5.09 -19.24
N ASN A 124 -9.98 5.45 -18.42
CA ASN A 124 -10.10 4.93 -17.05
C ASN A 124 -10.39 3.42 -16.96
N GLU A 125 -10.93 2.82 -18.02
CA GLU A 125 -11.21 1.37 -18.11
C GLU A 125 -10.10 0.60 -18.85
N GLY A 126 -9.04 1.29 -19.26
CA GLY A 126 -7.91 0.70 -19.94
C GLY A 126 -7.02 -0.14 -19.02
N VAL A 127 -6.19 -0.99 -19.62
CA VAL A 127 -5.25 -1.84 -18.90
C VAL A 127 -3.83 -1.43 -19.25
N ILE A 128 -3.04 -1.12 -18.23
CA ILE A 128 -1.60 -0.87 -18.36
C ILE A 128 -0.86 -2.12 -17.92
N THR A 129 0.03 -2.62 -18.77
CA THR A 129 0.92 -3.75 -18.45
C THR A 129 2.36 -3.24 -18.42
N VAL A 130 3.14 -3.74 -17.47
CA VAL A 130 4.56 -3.42 -17.33
C VAL A 130 5.36 -4.63 -17.84
N GLU A 131 6.25 -4.38 -18.79
CA GLU A 131 7.14 -5.39 -19.38
C GLU A 131 8.60 -4.95 -19.28
N GLU A 132 9.52 -5.92 -19.22
CA GLU A 132 10.96 -5.65 -19.24
C GLU A 132 11.39 -5.29 -20.68
N SER A 133 11.97 -4.10 -20.85
CA SER A 133 12.50 -3.66 -22.15
C SER A 133 13.91 -4.20 -22.39
N ASN A 134 14.20 -4.61 -23.62
CA ASN A 134 15.56 -4.93 -24.08
C ASN A 134 16.39 -3.68 -24.42
N THR A 135 15.83 -2.48 -24.28
CA THR A 135 16.49 -1.21 -24.56
C THR A 135 16.61 -0.36 -23.30
N PHE A 136 17.58 0.55 -23.26
CA PHE A 136 17.70 1.50 -22.17
C PHE A 136 16.56 2.53 -22.21
N GLY A 137 16.05 2.87 -21.03
CA GLY A 137 15.00 3.87 -20.85
C GLY A 137 13.63 3.24 -20.66
N LEU A 138 12.64 4.11 -20.49
CA LEU A 138 11.23 3.74 -20.37
C LEU A 138 10.53 4.04 -21.69
N GLN A 139 9.67 3.13 -22.14
CA GLN A 139 8.89 3.27 -23.36
C GLN A 139 7.43 2.97 -23.07
N LEU A 140 6.55 3.69 -23.76
CA LEU A 140 5.11 3.48 -23.72
C LEU A 140 4.65 3.03 -25.10
N GLU A 141 4.18 1.78 -25.19
CA GLU A 141 3.57 1.24 -26.40
C GLU A 141 2.06 1.06 -26.18
N LEU A 142 1.26 1.49 -27.15
CA LEU A 142 -0.18 1.27 -27.15
C LEU A 142 -0.46 0.08 -28.07
N THR A 143 -1.05 -0.98 -27.53
CA THR A 143 -1.51 -2.14 -28.30
C THR A 143 -3.03 -2.14 -28.32
N GLU A 144 -3.62 -2.26 -29.51
CA GLU A 144 -5.05 -2.54 -29.64
C GLU A 144 -5.32 -3.98 -29.21
N GLY A 145 -6.06 -4.14 -28.12
CA GLY A 145 -6.38 -5.45 -27.54
C GLY A 145 -7.77 -5.47 -26.91
N MET A 146 -8.24 -6.67 -26.61
CA MET A 146 -9.52 -6.90 -25.93
C MET A 146 -9.23 -7.83 -24.75
N ARG A 147 -9.54 -7.39 -23.52
CA ARG A 147 -9.40 -8.21 -22.33
C ARG A 147 -10.73 -8.87 -22.00
N PHE A 148 -10.68 -10.12 -21.57
CA PHE A 148 -11.81 -10.85 -20.99
C PHE A 148 -11.56 -11.05 -19.50
N ASP A 149 -12.54 -10.73 -18.66
CA ASP A 149 -12.50 -11.04 -17.22
C ASP A 149 -12.75 -12.54 -17.00
N LYS A 150 -11.73 -13.36 -17.22
CA LYS A 150 -11.70 -14.75 -16.79
C LYS A 150 -10.38 -15.06 -16.10
N GLY A 151 -10.41 -15.02 -14.77
CA GLY A 151 -9.32 -15.39 -13.86
C GLY A 151 -9.89 -15.76 -12.51
#